data_AF-A0A6J4MJP0-F1
#
_entry.id   AF-A0A6J4MJP0-F1
#
_cell.length_a   1.000
_cell.length_b   1.000
_cell.length_c   1.000
_cell.angle_alpha   90.00
_cell.angle_beta   90.00
_cell.angle_gamma   90.00
#
_symmetry.space_group_name_H-M   'P 1'
#
loop_
_entity.id
_entity.type
_entity.pdbx_description
1 polymer ?
#
loop_
_entity_poly.entity_id
_entity_poly.type
_entity_poly.pdbx_seq_one_letter_code
_entity_poly.pdbx_strand_id
1 'polypeptide(L)'
;MATFALFVPLALVFTTIQTTTEELFFRGYVVQGASMISTNRVFLALVAAVAFTLPHLLNPEVSAGGWLTVFSNYFLVPGLLWTVVSLIDGTTELAIGVHFANNIGSILLFNITGSAVTTPALFTISEYHATYGALSVLVAIPIFLAIAYKVFKRDEASESVSQSDREGRW
;
A
#
# COMPACT_ATOMS: atom_id res chain seq x y z
N MET A 1 26.32 -12.79 0.15
CA MET A 1 25.39 -13.76 -0.47
C MET A 1 24.69 -14.65 0.54
N ALA A 2 25.41 -15.34 1.45
CA ALA A 2 24.77 -16.18 2.48
C ALA A 2 23.79 -15.39 3.39
N THR A 3 24.18 -14.20 3.87
CA THR A 3 23.32 -13.33 4.69
C THR A 3 22.04 -12.93 3.96
N PHE A 4 22.14 -12.55 2.68
CA PHE A 4 20.98 -12.21 1.87
C PHE A 4 20.04 -13.42 1.71
N ALA A 5 20.57 -14.58 1.33
CA ALA A 5 19.77 -15.80 1.12
C ALA A 5 19.00 -16.23 2.39
N LEU A 6 19.62 -16.10 3.56
CA LEU A 6 18.95 -16.37 4.85
C LEU A 6 17.93 -15.28 5.23
N PHE A 7 18.13 -14.05 4.75
CA PHE A 7 17.22 -12.94 5.01
C PHE A 7 15.96 -12.98 4.16
N VAL A 8 16.01 -13.48 2.91
CA VAL A 8 14.85 -13.58 2.01
C VAL A 8 13.62 -14.23 2.68
N PRO A 9 13.68 -15.45 3.27
CA PRO A 9 12.50 -16.05 3.87
C PRO A 9 11.97 -15.24 5.06
N LEU A 10 12.85 -14.61 5.84
CA LEU A 10 12.44 -13.74 6.96
C LEU A 10 11.71 -12.49 6.43
N ALA A 11 12.27 -11.83 5.42
CA ALA A 11 11.64 -10.68 4.78
C ALA A 11 10.25 -11.04 4.24
N LEU A 12 10.10 -12.16 3.53
CA LEU A 12 8.80 -12.58 3.01
C LEU A 12 7.77 -12.79 4.12
N VAL A 13 8.12 -13.48 5.21
CA VAL A 13 7.20 -13.75 6.31
C VAL A 13 6.85 -12.48 7.09
N PHE A 14 7.85 -11.72 7.54
CA PHE A 14 7.62 -10.54 8.37
C PHE A 14 6.97 -9.40 7.59
N THR A 15 7.33 -9.19 6.32
CA THR A 15 6.65 -8.19 5.49
C THR A 15 5.20 -8.60 5.23
N THR A 16 4.90 -9.89 5.00
CA THR A 16 3.49 -10.33 4.86
C THR A 16 2.69 -10.02 6.12
N ILE A 17 3.22 -10.33 7.30
CA ILE A 17 2.56 -10.04 8.58
C ILE A 17 2.39 -8.53 8.77
N GLN A 18 3.43 -7.75 8.52
CA GLN A 18 3.44 -6.29 8.68
C GLN A 18 2.41 -5.64 7.76
N THR A 19 2.49 -5.87 6.45
CA THR A 19 1.57 -5.23 5.51
C THR A 19 0.13 -5.69 5.72
N THR A 20 -0.10 -6.98 5.99
CA THR A 20 -1.46 -7.48 6.29
C THR A 20 -2.03 -6.80 7.53
N THR A 21 -1.24 -6.68 8.59
CA THR A 21 -1.68 -6.04 9.84
C THR A 21 -2.02 -4.56 9.62
N GLU A 22 -1.14 -3.83 8.92
CA GLU A 22 -1.36 -2.42 8.62
C GLU A 22 -2.59 -2.21 7.74
N GLU A 23 -2.77 -2.99 6.68
CA GLU A 23 -3.95 -2.85 5.82
C GLU A 23 -5.25 -3.21 6.54
N LEU A 24 -5.27 -4.30 7.32
CA LEU A 24 -6.46 -4.64 8.12
C LEU A 24 -6.78 -3.57 9.17
N PHE A 25 -5.76 -2.96 9.78
CA PHE A 25 -5.95 -1.89 10.74
C PHE A 25 -6.44 -0.60 10.07
N PHE A 26 -5.72 -0.08 9.08
CA PHE A 26 -6.03 1.22 8.48
C PHE A 26 -7.24 1.18 7.53
N ARG A 27 -7.37 0.14 6.69
CA ARG A 27 -8.44 0.05 5.67
C ARG A 27 -9.62 -0.77 6.15
N GLY A 28 -9.42 -1.63 7.14
CA GLY A 28 -10.48 -2.28 7.88
C GLY A 28 -10.94 -1.42 9.06
N TYR A 29 -10.21 -1.47 10.16
CA TYR A 29 -10.66 -0.93 11.45
C TYR A 29 -10.86 0.61 11.45
N VAL A 30 -9.88 1.38 10.98
CA VAL A 30 -9.95 2.85 10.96
C VAL A 30 -11.04 3.35 10.01
N VAL A 31 -11.13 2.80 8.79
CA VAL A 31 -12.20 3.15 7.84
C VAL A 31 -13.58 2.78 8.39
N GLN A 32 -13.75 1.60 8.98
CA GLN A 32 -15.02 1.21 9.62
C GLN A 32 -15.37 2.15 10.78
N GLY A 33 -14.40 2.49 11.64
CA GLY A 33 -14.61 3.46 12.71
C GLY A 33 -15.01 4.84 12.20
N ALA A 34 -14.36 5.33 11.15
CA ALA A 34 -14.70 6.61 10.51
C ALA A 34 -16.09 6.56 9.85
N SER A 35 -16.52 5.40 9.35
CA SER A 35 -17.84 5.23 8.72
C SER A 35 -19.01 5.44 9.68
N MET A 36 -18.77 5.31 10.99
CA MET A 36 -19.74 5.65 12.04
C MET A 36 -20.05 7.16 12.11
N ILE A 37 -19.15 8.00 11.59
CA ILE A 37 -19.31 9.46 11.54
C ILE A 37 -19.87 9.88 10.17
N SER A 38 -19.33 9.33 9.08
CA SER A 38 -19.75 9.66 7.72
C SER A 38 -19.39 8.54 6.75
N THR A 39 -20.32 8.20 5.87
CA THR A 39 -20.14 7.19 4.81
C THR A 39 -19.56 7.78 3.51
N ASN A 40 -19.24 9.07 3.48
CA ASN A 40 -18.63 9.71 2.32
C ASN A 40 -17.25 9.10 2.03
N ARG A 41 -17.07 8.49 0.86
CA ARG A 41 -15.84 7.79 0.48
C ARG A 41 -14.59 8.69 0.49
N VAL A 42 -14.72 9.96 0.13
CA VAL A 42 -13.61 10.92 0.16
C VAL A 42 -13.19 11.17 1.61
N PHE A 43 -14.16 11.36 2.52
CA PHE A 43 -13.89 11.51 3.94
C PHE A 43 -13.17 10.27 4.51
N LEU A 44 -13.68 9.07 4.22
CA LEU A 44 -13.07 7.81 4.68
C LEU A 44 -11.63 7.66 4.19
N ALA A 45 -11.38 7.95 2.91
CA ALA A 45 -10.07 7.86 2.31
C ALA A 45 -9.07 8.86 2.94
N LEU A 46 -9.49 10.10 3.19
CA LEU A 46 -8.66 11.11 3.81
C LEU A 46 -8.33 10.79 5.27
N VAL A 47 -9.29 10.28 6.05
CA VAL A 47 -9.06 9.87 7.45
C VAL A 47 -8.00 8.76 7.51
N ALA A 48 -8.15 7.72 6.68
CA ALA A 48 -7.17 6.64 6.62
C ALA A 48 -5.80 7.13 6.16
N ALA A 49 -5.75 8.01 5.15
CA ALA A 49 -4.49 8.56 4.63
C ALA A 49 -3.73 9.38 5.69
N VAL A 50 -4.44 10.24 6.42
CA VAL A 50 -3.84 11.00 7.54
C VAL A 50 -3.38 10.03 8.63
N ALA A 51 -4.24 9.10 9.06
CA ALA A 51 -3.92 8.13 10.11
C ALA A 51 -2.68 7.28 9.78
N PHE A 52 -2.56 6.84 8.53
CA PHE A 52 -1.39 6.11 8.03
C PHE A 52 -0.13 6.99 8.00
N THR A 53 -0.25 8.26 7.61
CA THR A 53 0.90 9.17 7.47
C THR A 53 1.53 9.53 8.82
N LEU A 54 0.72 9.72 9.86
CA LEU A 54 1.17 10.17 11.19
C LEU A 54 2.36 9.39 11.78
N PRO A 55 2.32 8.04 11.88
CA PRO A 55 3.46 7.29 12.43
C PRO A 55 4.74 7.43 11.59
N HIS A 56 4.63 7.75 10.30
CA HIS A 56 5.76 7.86 9.40
C HIS A 56 6.47 9.22 9.46
N LEU A 57 5.90 10.22 10.15
CA LEU A 57 6.50 11.56 10.24
C LEU A 57 7.86 11.57 10.96
N LEU A 58 8.16 10.53 11.74
CA LEU A 58 9.41 10.38 12.48
C LEU A 58 10.47 9.57 11.73
N ASN A 59 10.18 9.12 10.50
CA ASN A 59 11.09 8.33 9.72
C ASN A 59 12.28 9.17 9.22
N PRO A 60 13.52 8.62 9.18
CA PRO A 60 14.70 9.32 8.66
C PRO A 60 14.52 9.89 7.24
N GLU A 61 13.73 9.22 6.40
CA GLU A 61 13.42 9.65 5.03
C GLU A 61 12.66 10.98 4.99
N VAL A 62 11.91 11.32 6.04
CA VAL A 62 11.25 12.63 6.19
C VAL A 62 12.28 13.71 6.46
N SER A 63 13.28 13.45 7.30
CA SER A 63 14.38 14.39 7.53
C SER A 63 15.20 14.62 6.26
N ALA A 64 15.39 13.60 5.43
CA ALA A 64 16.15 13.69 4.18
C ALA A 64 15.38 14.35 3.03
N GLY A 65 14.10 14.02 2.86
CA GLY A 65 13.30 14.46 1.71
C GLY A 65 12.16 15.42 2.00
N GLY A 66 11.94 15.76 3.26
CA GLY A 66 10.97 16.75 3.71
C GLY A 66 9.53 16.42 3.32
N TRP A 67 8.77 17.49 3.04
CA TRP A 67 7.35 17.39 2.71
C TRP A 67 7.08 16.54 1.47
N LEU A 68 7.99 16.51 0.49
CA LEU A 68 7.79 15.73 -0.73
C LEU A 68 7.75 14.23 -0.41
N THR A 69 8.61 13.75 0.48
CA THR A 69 8.57 12.38 0.99
C THR A 69 7.27 12.10 1.73
N VAL A 70 6.87 12.99 2.64
CA VAL A 70 5.63 12.82 3.43
C VAL A 70 4.42 12.69 2.50
N PHE A 71 4.31 13.61 1.55
CA PHE A 71 3.19 13.63 0.62
C PHE A 71 3.20 12.42 -0.31
N SER A 72 4.31 12.11 -0.97
CA SER A 72 4.34 11.06 -2.00
C SER A 72 4.41 9.65 -1.42
N ASN A 73 5.34 9.39 -0.50
CA ASN A 73 5.66 8.04 -0.03
C ASN A 73 4.75 7.57 1.12
N TYR A 74 4.06 8.47 1.83
CA TYR A 74 3.20 8.10 2.96
C TYR A 74 1.74 8.52 2.77
N PHE A 75 1.48 9.77 2.40
CA PHE A 75 0.10 10.23 2.26
C PHE A 75 -0.56 9.75 0.96
N LEU A 76 0.06 9.97 -0.19
CA LEU A 76 -0.55 9.77 -1.50
C LEU A 76 -0.67 8.30 -1.88
N VAL A 77 0.45 7.55 -1.82
CA VAL A 77 0.47 6.16 -2.30
C VAL A 77 -0.11 5.20 -1.27
N PRO A 78 0.54 4.94 -0.13
CA PRO A 78 -0.03 3.99 0.81
C PRO A 78 -1.29 4.57 1.46
N GLY A 79 -1.23 5.77 2.05
CA GLY A 79 -2.35 6.35 2.77
C GLY A 79 -3.64 6.48 1.93
N LEU A 80 -3.56 7.17 0.79
CA LEU A 80 -4.73 7.56 0.01
C LEU A 80 -5.07 6.55 -1.09
N LEU A 81 -4.14 6.26 -2.02
CA LEU A 81 -4.42 5.44 -3.19
C LEU A 81 -4.86 4.02 -2.82
N TRP A 82 -4.14 3.35 -1.92
CA TRP A 82 -4.53 1.98 -1.53
C TRP A 82 -5.85 1.95 -0.76
N THR A 83 -6.16 2.99 0.03
CA THR A 83 -7.49 3.11 0.65
C THR A 83 -8.58 3.30 -0.39
N VAL A 84 -8.36 4.13 -1.42
CA VAL A 84 -9.32 4.32 -2.51
C VAL A 84 -9.60 2.99 -3.21
N VAL A 85 -8.55 2.22 -3.51
CA VAL A 85 -8.68 0.88 -4.10
C VAL A 85 -9.53 -0.04 -3.21
N SER A 86 -9.23 -0.12 -1.91
CA SER A 86 -10.03 -0.92 -0.98
C SER A 86 -11.49 -0.46 -0.86
N LEU A 87 -11.76 0.85 -0.93
CA LEU A 87 -13.12 1.38 -0.92
C LEU A 87 -13.90 1.10 -2.22
N ILE A 88 -13.19 0.90 -3.33
CA ILE A 88 -13.79 0.50 -4.62
C ILE A 88 -14.09 -1.00 -4.62
N ASP A 89 -13.11 -1.82 -4.25
CA ASP A 89 -13.22 -3.28 -4.30
C ASP A 89 -14.04 -3.85 -3.13
N GLY A 90 -14.18 -3.08 -2.04
CA GLY A 90 -14.86 -3.50 -0.81
C GLY A 90 -14.03 -4.46 0.05
N THR A 91 -12.74 -4.62 -0.27
CA THR A 91 -11.85 -5.59 0.36
C THR A 91 -10.42 -5.05 0.51
N THR A 92 -9.54 -5.75 1.24
CA THR A 92 -8.17 -5.30 1.51
C THR A 92 -7.09 -6.06 0.75
N GLU A 93 -7.41 -7.14 0.02
CA GLU A 93 -6.42 -8.04 -0.58
C GLU A 93 -5.54 -7.35 -1.61
N LEU A 94 -6.12 -6.51 -2.47
CA LEU A 94 -5.33 -5.77 -3.48
C LEU A 94 -4.39 -4.76 -2.81
N ALA A 95 -4.85 -4.07 -1.77
CA ALA A 95 -4.03 -3.16 -0.97
C ALA A 95 -2.90 -3.92 -0.25
N ILE A 96 -3.18 -5.08 0.36
CA ILE A 96 -2.19 -5.94 1.01
C ILE A 96 -1.12 -6.38 0.00
N GLY A 97 -1.54 -6.82 -1.18
CA GLY A 97 -0.64 -7.29 -2.22
C GLY A 97 0.30 -6.21 -2.74
N VAL A 98 -0.23 -5.03 -3.08
CA VAL A 98 0.60 -3.91 -3.57
C VAL A 98 1.50 -3.35 -2.48
N HIS A 99 1.03 -3.30 -1.23
CA HIS A 99 1.85 -2.90 -0.09
C HIS A 99 3.01 -3.87 0.12
N PHE A 100 2.72 -5.18 0.12
CA PHE A 100 3.73 -6.22 0.22
C PHE A 100 4.77 -6.11 -0.89
N ALA A 101 4.32 -5.96 -2.15
CA ALA A 101 5.22 -5.83 -3.29
C ALA A 101 6.13 -4.59 -3.20
N ASN A 102 5.57 -3.44 -2.78
CA ASN A 102 6.32 -2.20 -2.57
C ASN A 102 7.42 -2.38 -1.50
N ASN A 103 7.06 -2.96 -0.35
CA ASN A 103 7.99 -3.14 0.76
C ASN A 103 9.05 -4.20 0.47
N ILE A 104 8.69 -5.31 -0.17
CA ILE A 104 9.66 -6.32 -0.61
C ILE A 104 10.64 -5.74 -1.63
N GLY A 105 10.19 -4.87 -2.54
CA GLY A 105 11.08 -4.14 -3.45
C GLY A 105 12.13 -3.33 -2.69
N SER A 106 11.71 -2.57 -1.67
CA SER A 106 12.60 -1.77 -0.81
C SER A 106 13.53 -2.62 0.08
N ILE A 107 13.04 -3.75 0.58
CA ILE A 107 13.72 -4.61 1.55
C ILE A 107 14.70 -5.59 0.89
N LEU A 108 14.38 -6.11 -0.31
CA LEU A 108 15.19 -7.12 -0.97
C LEU A 108 15.96 -6.59 -2.19
N LEU A 109 15.39 -5.64 -2.93
CA LEU A 109 15.98 -5.18 -4.19
C LEU A 109 16.76 -3.88 -4.02
N PHE A 110 16.14 -2.81 -3.50
CA PHE A 110 16.70 -1.46 -3.49
C PHE A 110 16.53 -0.80 -2.12
N ASN A 111 17.47 -1.00 -1.20
CA ASN A 111 17.48 -0.32 0.10
C ASN A 111 18.27 0.99 0.03
N ILE A 112 17.90 1.97 0.85
CA ILE A 112 18.57 3.27 0.90
C ILE A 112 19.41 3.36 2.18
N THR A 113 20.64 3.84 2.07
CA THR A 113 21.51 4.09 3.22
C THR A 113 20.84 5.08 4.19
N GLY A 114 20.73 4.70 5.46
CA GLY A 114 20.09 5.53 6.48
C GLY A 114 18.55 5.45 6.52
N SER A 115 17.95 4.52 5.76
CA SER A 115 16.51 4.25 5.83
C SER A 115 16.07 3.71 7.20
N ALA A 116 14.79 3.91 7.56
CA ALA A 116 14.22 3.41 8.80
C ALA A 116 14.39 1.89 8.96
N VAL A 117 14.31 1.17 7.85
CA VAL A 117 14.44 -0.29 7.78
C VAL A 117 15.70 -0.64 7.00
N THR A 118 16.79 -0.88 7.73
CA THR A 118 18.08 -1.27 7.14
C THR A 118 18.12 -2.77 6.86
N THR A 119 18.45 -3.15 5.62
CA THR A 119 18.36 -4.54 5.14
C THR A 119 19.52 -4.93 4.24
N PRO A 120 19.91 -6.22 4.16
CA PRO A 120 20.95 -6.69 3.25
C PRO A 120 20.44 -6.83 1.81
N ALA A 121 19.87 -5.77 1.22
CA ALA A 121 19.30 -5.78 -0.14
C ALA A 121 20.35 -6.02 -1.24
N LEU A 122 19.89 -6.40 -2.44
CA LEU A 122 20.75 -6.64 -3.61
C LEU A 122 21.47 -5.37 -4.08
N PHE A 123 20.78 -4.24 -4.04
CA PHE A 123 21.30 -2.93 -4.40
C PHE A 123 21.08 -1.95 -3.25
N THR A 124 22.08 -1.12 -3.02
CA THR A 124 22.01 -0.04 -2.04
C THR A 124 22.16 1.29 -2.74
N ILE A 125 21.21 2.19 -2.51
CA ILE A 125 21.25 3.57 -2.98
C ILE A 125 21.91 4.40 -1.88
N SER A 126 23.01 5.08 -2.22
CA SER A 126 23.83 5.83 -1.25
C SER A 126 23.19 7.12 -0.78
N GLU A 127 22.33 7.74 -1.60
CA GLU A 127 21.69 9.02 -1.30
C GLU A 127 20.19 8.97 -1.55
N TYR A 128 19.43 9.54 -0.62
CA TYR A 128 17.98 9.65 -0.73
C TYR A 128 17.59 10.88 -1.58
N HIS A 129 16.92 10.67 -2.71
CA HIS A 129 16.40 11.74 -3.57
C HIS A 129 14.87 11.73 -3.63
N ALA A 130 14.22 12.61 -2.85
CA ALA A 130 12.76 12.71 -2.77
C ALA A 130 12.10 12.99 -4.12
N THR A 131 12.74 13.80 -4.96
CA THR A 131 12.23 14.15 -6.31
C THR A 131 12.15 12.94 -7.22
N TYR A 132 13.16 12.08 -7.19
CA TYR A 132 13.14 10.84 -7.97
C TYR A 132 12.03 9.90 -7.50
N GLY A 133 11.85 9.78 -6.18
CA GLY A 133 10.74 9.02 -5.59
C GLY A 133 9.38 9.55 -6.06
N ALA A 134 9.14 10.86 -5.95
CA ALA A 134 7.89 11.48 -6.36
C ALA A 134 7.62 11.35 -7.88
N LEU A 135 8.64 11.49 -8.73
CA LEU A 135 8.50 11.26 -10.17
C LEU A 135 8.19 9.79 -10.49
N SER A 136 8.81 8.86 -9.77
CA SER A 136 8.54 7.42 -9.92
C SER A 136 7.08 7.11 -9.58
N VAL A 137 6.52 7.75 -8.55
CA VAL A 137 5.09 7.62 -8.19
C VAL A 137 4.16 8.06 -9.32
N LEU A 138 4.46 9.16 -10.02
CA LEU A 138 3.65 9.61 -11.17
C LEU A 138 3.57 8.59 -12.31
N VAL A 139 4.58 7.73 -12.43
CA VAL A 139 4.61 6.64 -13.41
C VAL A 139 4.01 5.36 -12.85
N ALA A 140 4.31 5.02 -11.60
CA ALA A 140 3.88 3.78 -10.96
C ALA A 140 2.37 3.73 -10.73
N ILE A 141 1.74 4.84 -10.33
CA ILE A 141 0.28 4.91 -10.08
C ILE A 141 -0.53 4.51 -11.33
N PRO A 142 -0.37 5.17 -12.50
CA PRO A 142 -1.18 4.83 -13.67
C PRO A 142 -0.91 3.40 -14.16
N ILE A 143 0.34 2.91 -14.08
CA ILE A 143 0.67 1.52 -14.42
C ILE A 143 -0.07 0.56 -13.48
N PHE A 144 0.03 0.79 -12.17
CA PHE A 144 -0.65 -0.03 -11.18
C PHE A 144 -2.16 -0.05 -11.40
N LEU A 145 -2.79 1.12 -11.58
CA LEU A 145 -4.23 1.22 -11.84
C LEU A 145 -4.64 0.53 -13.14
N ALA A 146 -3.84 0.65 -14.21
CA ALA A 146 -4.12 -0.03 -15.48
C ALA A 146 -4.04 -1.56 -15.36
N ILE A 147 -3.04 -2.08 -14.62
CA ILE A 147 -2.91 -3.52 -14.35
C ILE A 147 -4.06 -3.99 -13.46
N ALA A 148 -4.35 -3.27 -12.38
CA ALA A 148 -5.42 -3.60 -11.45
C ALA A 148 -6.76 -3.65 -12.17
N TYR A 149 -7.08 -2.63 -12.98
CA TYR A 149 -8.28 -2.61 -13.80
C TYR A 149 -8.33 -3.79 -14.77
N LYS A 150 -7.24 -4.08 -15.48
CA LYS A 150 -7.23 -5.16 -16.47
C LYS A 150 -7.39 -6.56 -15.86
N VAL A 151 -6.81 -6.78 -14.67
CA VAL A 151 -6.77 -8.11 -14.03
C VAL A 151 -7.98 -8.34 -13.13
N PHE A 152 -8.46 -7.31 -12.44
CA PHE A 152 -9.53 -7.41 -11.43
C PHE A 152 -10.86 -6.79 -11.87
N LYS A 153 -10.99 -6.34 -13.12
CA LYS A 153 -12.30 -5.97 -13.67
C LYS A 153 -13.24 -7.16 -13.57
N ARG A 154 -14.34 -6.98 -12.84
CA ARG A 154 -15.46 -7.93 -12.85
C ARG A 154 -16.15 -7.86 -14.20
N ASP A 155 -16.31 -9.00 -14.85
CA ASP A 155 -17.18 -9.12 -16.02
C ASP A 155 -18.64 -9.11 -15.54
N GLU A 156 -19.47 -8.27 -16.17
CA GLU A 156 -20.90 -8.10 -15.84
C GLU A 156 -21.67 -9.43 -15.87
N ALA A 157 -21.21 -10.41 -16.65
CA ALA A 157 -21.76 -11.77 -16.71
C ALA A 157 -21.62 -12.55 -15.40
N SER A 158 -20.65 -12.22 -14.53
CA SER A 158 -20.48 -12.88 -13.23
C SER A 158 -21.46 -12.36 -12.17
N GLU A 159 -21.93 -11.12 -12.30
CA GLU A 159 -22.89 -10.52 -11.37
C GLU A 159 -24.31 -11.03 -11.60
N SER A 160 -24.71 -11.29 -12.86
CA SER A 160 -26.03 -11.81 -13.19
C SER A 160 -26.27 -13.23 -12.65
N VAL A 161 -25.24 -14.09 -12.66
CA VAL A 161 -25.32 -15.47 -12.14
C VAL A 161 -25.41 -15.49 -10.61
N SER A 162 -24.66 -14.61 -9.94
CA SER A 162 -24.72 -14.49 -8.48
C SER A 162 -26.08 -13.99 -7.98
N GLN A 163 -26.78 -13.15 -8.74
CA GLN A 163 -28.10 -12.66 -8.34
C GLN A 163 -29.18 -13.71 -8.56
N SER A 164 -29.14 -14.45 -9.68
CA SER A 164 -30.11 -15.54 -9.93
C SER A 164 -30.01 -16.68 -8.91
N ASP A 165 -28.80 -17.02 -8.46
CA ASP A 165 -28.59 -18.07 -7.45
C ASP A 165 -29.07 -17.65 -6.04
N ARG A 166 -29.18 -16.34 -5.78
CA ARG A 166 -29.72 -15.82 -4.51
C ARG A 166 -31.25 -15.70 -4.56
N GLU A 167 -31.83 -15.46 -5.73
CA GLU A 167 -33.29 -15.40 -5.91
C GLU A 167 -33.94 -16.78 -5.96
N GLY A 168 -33.23 -17.83 -6.39
CA GLY A 168 -33.72 -19.21 -6.44
C GLY A 168 -33.65 -20.00 -5.13
N ARG A 169 -33.27 -19.37 -4.01
CA ARG A 169 -32.98 -20.02 -2.72
C ARG A 169 -34.00 -19.71 -1.59
N TRP A 170 -35.21 -19.31 -1.95
CA TRP A 170 -36.34 -19.17 -1.02
C TRP A 170 -37.23 -20.40 -1.03
#